data_AF-A0A135VSQ8-F1
#
_entry.id   AF-A0A135VSQ8-F1
#
_cell.length_a   1.000
_cell.length_b   1.000
_cell.length_c   1.000
_cell.angle_alpha   90.00
_cell.angle_beta   90.00
_cell.angle_gamma   90.00
#
_symmetry.space_group_name_H-M   'P 1'
#
loop_
_entity.id
_entity.type
_entity.pdbx_description
1 polymer ?
#
loop_
_entity_poly.entity_id
_entity_poly.type
_entity_poly.pdbx_seq_one_letter_code
_entity_poly.pdbx_strand_id
1 'polypeptide(L)'
;MRFDPPTQGLQAGESIIWTRREGTGGKVIASGFLLFMFGPVGLAVLYNLYGMSMVVSGAFLLFVIFIVISTTFIRERRTRYYLTTERIIEARGGTLIKEMFLENFAGRPMSQFLEAKVTHQVNHRPIYTIRVYDPVSDEVFELKGLDSSSTHAFERIGQITECPYCRFDNIGISTECKNCGATL
;
A
#
# COMPACT_ATOMS: atom_id res chain seq x y z
N MET A 1 -16.41 -0.48 6.35
CA MET A 1 -16.47 -1.27 7.60
C MET A 1 -15.24 -0.94 8.45
N ARG A 2 -15.33 -1.00 9.79
CA ARG A 2 -14.18 -0.75 10.68
C ARG A 2 -13.26 -1.98 10.68
N PHE A 3 -11.98 -1.77 10.42
CA PHE A 3 -10.94 -2.80 10.35
C PHE A 3 -9.74 -2.34 11.18
N ASP A 4 -9.62 -2.91 12.39
CA ASP A 4 -8.59 -2.55 13.37
C ASP A 4 -8.06 -3.85 14.04
N PRO A 5 -7.21 -4.59 13.33
CA PRO A 5 -6.71 -5.86 13.83
C PRO A 5 -5.76 -5.67 15.02
N PRO A 6 -5.74 -6.61 15.99
CA PRO A 6 -6.44 -7.91 15.95
C PRO A 6 -7.90 -7.85 16.44
N THR A 7 -8.39 -6.68 16.88
CA THR A 7 -9.65 -6.60 17.63
C THR A 7 -10.92 -6.67 16.77
N GLN A 8 -10.88 -6.18 15.52
CA GLN A 8 -12.06 -6.11 14.64
C GLN A 8 -11.67 -6.22 13.16
N GLY A 9 -12.49 -6.95 12.39
CA GLY A 9 -12.44 -6.99 10.92
C GLY A 9 -11.80 -8.23 10.30
N LEU A 10 -11.16 -9.09 11.10
CA LEU A 10 -10.70 -10.41 10.68
C LEU A 10 -11.85 -11.43 10.70
N GLN A 11 -11.86 -12.36 9.75
CA GLN A 11 -12.76 -13.51 9.71
C GLN A 11 -12.35 -14.56 10.76
N ALA A 12 -13.27 -15.48 11.09
CA ALA A 12 -12.98 -16.53 12.06
C ALA A 12 -11.92 -17.49 11.51
N GLY A 13 -10.76 -17.58 12.17
CA GLY A 13 -9.62 -18.37 11.71
C GLY A 13 -8.63 -17.62 10.81
N GLU A 14 -8.95 -16.39 10.39
CA GLU A 14 -8.06 -15.55 9.61
C GLU A 14 -6.93 -14.99 10.50
N SER A 15 -5.69 -15.20 10.10
CA SER A 15 -4.52 -14.68 10.82
C SER A 15 -3.69 -13.74 9.94
N ILE A 16 -3.02 -12.78 10.57
CA ILE A 16 -2.17 -11.81 9.89
C ILE A 16 -0.77 -12.40 9.75
N ILE A 17 -0.37 -12.61 8.51
CA ILE A 17 0.97 -13.12 8.18
C ILE A 17 1.95 -11.95 8.07
N TRP A 18 1.50 -10.84 7.49
CA TRP A 18 2.33 -9.68 7.26
C TRP A 18 1.50 -8.39 7.31
N THR A 19 2.11 -7.32 7.83
CA THR A 19 1.49 -6.00 7.92
C THR A 19 2.54 -4.95 7.67
N ARG A 20 2.17 -3.92 6.90
CA ARG A 20 3.04 -2.76 6.68
C ARG A 20 2.25 -1.50 6.41
N ARG A 21 2.80 -0.38 6.84
CA ARG A 21 2.27 0.95 6.51
C ARG A 21 2.69 1.33 5.09
N GLU A 22 1.82 2.05 4.39
CA GLU A 22 2.20 2.68 3.12
C GLU A 22 3.37 3.64 3.33
N GLY A 23 4.36 3.56 2.44
CA GLY A 23 5.47 4.52 2.43
C GLY A 23 5.03 5.86 1.87
N THR A 24 5.57 6.96 2.41
CA THR A 24 5.28 8.30 1.88
C THR A 24 5.82 8.42 0.45
N GLY A 25 4.97 8.86 -0.47
CA GLY A 25 5.35 9.07 -1.86
C GLY A 25 6.42 10.16 -1.98
N GLY A 26 7.49 9.90 -2.74
CA GLY A 26 8.57 10.87 -2.97
C GLY A 26 8.07 12.21 -3.54
N LYS A 27 6.98 12.18 -4.33
CA LYS A 27 6.31 13.38 -4.86
C LYS A 27 5.73 14.27 -3.76
N VAL A 28 5.16 13.70 -2.70
CA VAL A 28 4.59 14.44 -1.57
C VAL A 28 5.69 15.11 -0.76
N ILE A 29 6.80 14.40 -0.52
CA ILE A 29 7.97 14.95 0.18
C ILE A 29 8.59 16.10 -0.63
N ALA A 30 8.83 15.89 -1.93
CA ALA A 30 9.44 16.88 -2.80
C ALA A 30 8.57 18.14 -2.95
N SER A 31 7.26 17.98 -3.14
CA SER A 31 6.33 19.11 -3.23
C SER A 31 6.23 19.90 -1.93
N GLY A 32 6.22 19.23 -0.77
CA GLY A 32 6.27 19.90 0.54
C GLY A 32 7.55 20.70 0.74
N PHE A 33 8.71 20.13 0.37
CA PHE A 33 10.00 20.82 0.46
C PHE A 33 10.06 22.06 -0.46
N LEU A 34 9.61 21.93 -1.70
CA LEU A 34 9.58 23.05 -2.66
C LEU A 34 8.67 24.18 -2.17
N LEU A 35 7.48 23.85 -1.66
CA LEU A 35 6.55 24.87 -1.15
C LEU A 35 7.14 25.62 0.05
N PHE A 36 7.82 24.91 0.95
CA PHE A 36 8.45 25.53 2.12
C PHE A 36 9.61 26.45 1.74
N MET A 37 10.47 26.04 0.80
CA MET A 37 11.64 26.81 0.38
C MET A 37 11.29 27.99 -0.53
N PHE A 38 10.46 27.76 -1.55
CA PHE A 38 10.17 28.74 -2.59
C PHE A 38 8.93 29.59 -2.29
N GLY A 39 8.05 29.16 -1.39
CA GLY A 39 6.86 29.92 -1.00
C GLY A 39 7.18 31.33 -0.48
N PRO A 40 8.04 31.47 0.56
CA PRO A 40 8.39 32.78 1.12
C PRO A 40 9.10 33.69 0.11
N VAL A 41 10.02 33.12 -0.69
CA VAL A 41 10.75 33.86 -1.72
C VAL A 41 9.79 34.37 -2.79
N GLY A 42 8.86 33.52 -3.25
CA GLY A 42 7.84 33.91 -4.24
C GLY A 42 6.92 35.02 -3.73
N LEU A 43 6.50 34.96 -2.46
CA LEU A 43 5.70 36.02 -1.83
C LEU A 43 6.47 37.33 -1.71
N ALA A 44 7.76 37.29 -1.36
CA ALA A 44 8.60 38.49 -1.29
C ALA A 44 8.77 39.14 -2.67
N VAL A 45 8.95 38.34 -3.74
CA VAL A 45 9.03 38.86 -5.11
C VAL A 45 7.70 39.48 -5.55
N LEU A 46 6.57 38.79 -5.27
CA LEU A 46 5.23 39.31 -5.57
C LEU A 46 4.96 40.65 -4.85
N TYR A 47 5.40 40.78 -3.60
CA TYR A 47 5.29 42.02 -2.85
C TYR A 47 6.05 43.17 -3.52
N ASN A 48 7.30 42.93 -3.91
CA ASN A 48 8.15 43.95 -4.52
C ASN A 48 7.63 44.42 -5.89
N LEU A 49 7.03 43.52 -6.68
CA LEU A 49 6.58 43.83 -8.04
C LEU A 49 5.15 44.39 -8.10
N TYR A 50 4.25 43.88 -7.26
CA TYR A 50 2.80 44.12 -7.41
C TYR A 50 2.12 44.61 -6.14
N GLY A 51 2.85 44.73 -5.02
CA GLY A 51 2.33 45.21 -3.75
C GLY A 51 1.44 44.20 -3.00
N MET A 52 0.76 44.68 -1.96
CA MET A 52 0.06 43.83 -0.98
C MET A 52 -1.13 43.04 -1.54
N SER A 53 -1.88 43.58 -2.51
CA SER A 53 -3.09 42.93 -3.05
C SER A 53 -2.78 41.59 -3.72
N MET A 54 -1.69 41.52 -4.47
CA MET A 54 -1.22 40.28 -5.12
C MET A 54 -0.59 39.31 -4.11
N VAL A 55 0.05 39.80 -3.06
CA VAL A 55 0.61 38.95 -1.99
C VAL A 55 -0.49 38.19 -1.26
N VAL A 56 -1.60 38.85 -0.92
CA VAL A 56 -2.73 38.19 -0.25
C VAL A 56 -3.31 37.07 -1.12
N SER A 57 -3.49 37.34 -2.42
CA SER A 57 -3.99 36.35 -3.37
C SER A 57 -3.01 35.18 -3.55
N GLY A 58 -1.70 35.46 -3.65
CA GLY A 58 -0.66 34.44 -3.73
C GLY A 58 -0.54 33.60 -2.46
N ALA A 59 -0.65 34.22 -1.28
CA ALA A 59 -0.65 33.52 0.00
C ALA A 59 -1.85 32.59 0.15
N PHE A 60 -3.03 33.01 -0.32
CA PHE A 60 -4.22 32.16 -0.35
C PHE A 60 -4.00 30.92 -1.22
N LEU A 61 -3.41 31.07 -2.42
CA LEU A 61 -3.09 29.93 -3.29
C LEU A 61 -2.07 28.98 -2.64
N LEU A 62 -1.01 29.51 -2.02
CA LEU A 62 -0.04 28.68 -1.30
C LEU A 62 -0.69 27.92 -0.13
N PHE A 63 -1.63 28.55 0.57
CA PHE A 63 -2.38 27.90 1.64
C PHE A 63 -3.25 26.75 1.13
N VAL A 64 -3.94 26.93 -0.01
CA VAL A 64 -4.70 25.86 -0.66
C VAL A 64 -3.79 24.69 -1.05
N ILE A 65 -2.64 24.97 -1.68
CA ILE A 65 -1.66 23.94 -2.05
C ILE A 65 -1.15 23.21 -0.80
N PHE A 66 -0.86 23.94 0.28
CA PHE A 66 -0.44 23.37 1.56
C PHE A 66 -1.49 22.41 2.14
N ILE A 67 -2.78 22.78 2.09
CA ILE A 67 -3.87 21.88 2.51
C ILE A 67 -3.89 20.61 1.66
N VAL A 68 -3.77 20.73 0.34
CA VAL A 68 -3.77 19.57 -0.57
C VAL A 68 -2.61 18.63 -0.22
N ILE A 69 -1.38 19.14 -0.10
CA ILE A 69 -0.20 18.33 0.27
C ILE A 69 -0.36 17.70 1.67
N SER A 70 -0.89 18.45 2.63
CA SER A 70 -1.11 17.94 3.99
C SER A 70 -2.14 16.81 4.01
N THR A 71 -3.23 16.95 3.26
CA THR A 71 -4.27 15.91 3.19
C THR A 71 -3.77 14.65 2.50
N THR A 72 -2.97 14.75 1.43
CA THR A 72 -2.35 13.58 0.79
C THR A 72 -1.36 12.90 1.71
N PHE A 73 -0.52 13.67 2.41
CA PHE A 73 0.42 13.14 3.40
C PHE A 73 -0.28 12.40 4.55
N ILE A 74 -1.37 12.97 5.08
CA ILE A 74 -2.18 12.31 6.13
C ILE A 74 -2.81 11.03 5.61
N ARG A 75 -3.31 11.03 4.36
CA ARG A 75 -3.90 9.84 3.73
C ARG A 75 -2.88 8.72 3.61
N GLU A 76 -1.71 8.98 3.01
CA GLU A 76 -0.62 7.99 2.89
C GLU A 76 -0.20 7.47 4.27
N ARG A 77 -0.07 8.36 5.27
CA ARG A 77 0.25 7.94 6.64
C ARG A 77 -0.85 7.08 7.28
N ARG A 78 -2.10 7.19 6.88
CA ARG A 78 -3.19 6.40 7.46
C ARG A 78 -3.39 5.05 6.77
N THR A 79 -2.85 4.86 5.58
CA THR A 79 -2.96 3.59 4.85
C THR A 79 -2.01 2.54 5.42
N ARG A 80 -2.54 1.33 5.62
CA ARG A 80 -1.83 0.12 6.01
C ARG A 80 -2.28 -1.02 5.14
N TYR A 81 -1.32 -1.81 4.72
CA TYR A 81 -1.50 -3.05 3.97
C TYR A 81 -1.40 -4.22 4.94
N TYR A 82 -2.33 -5.15 4.82
CA TYR A 82 -2.36 -6.38 5.59
C TYR A 82 -2.40 -7.54 4.60
N LEU A 83 -1.55 -8.52 4.85
CA LEU A 83 -1.62 -9.82 4.21
C LEU A 83 -2.06 -10.83 5.26
N THR A 84 -3.17 -11.48 4.97
CA THR A 84 -3.74 -12.54 5.80
C THR A 84 -3.62 -13.88 5.09
N THR A 85 -4.01 -14.95 5.78
CA THR A 85 -4.12 -16.30 5.21
C THR A 85 -5.12 -16.38 4.05
N GLU A 86 -6.11 -15.49 3.99
CA GLU A 86 -7.23 -15.59 3.06
C GLU A 86 -7.28 -14.47 2.02
N ARG A 87 -6.80 -13.28 2.36
CA ARG A 87 -6.94 -12.07 1.53
C ARG A 87 -5.86 -11.02 1.78
N ILE A 88 -5.68 -10.16 0.78
CA ILE A 88 -4.87 -8.94 0.84
C ILE A 88 -5.82 -7.77 1.13
N ILE A 89 -5.48 -6.93 2.10
CA ILE A 89 -6.35 -5.85 2.58
C ILE A 89 -5.59 -4.54 2.62
N GLU A 90 -6.25 -3.47 2.15
CA GLU A 90 -5.84 -2.08 2.33
C GLU A 90 -6.82 -1.43 3.28
N ALA A 91 -6.32 -1.04 4.46
CA ALA A 91 -7.09 -0.29 5.43
C ALA A 91 -6.50 1.12 5.58
N ARG A 92 -7.38 2.13 5.60
CA ARG A 92 -6.99 3.52 5.81
C ARG A 92 -7.62 4.04 7.08
N GLY A 93 -6.80 4.40 8.06
CA GLY A 93 -7.27 4.99 9.32
C GLY A 93 -8.29 4.11 10.05
N GLY A 94 -8.16 2.78 9.94
CA GLY A 94 -9.07 1.82 10.57
C GLY A 94 -10.34 1.52 9.77
N THR A 95 -10.46 1.96 8.51
CA THR A 95 -11.54 1.56 7.60
C THR A 95 -10.99 0.70 6.48
N LEU A 96 -11.64 -0.43 6.20
CA LEU A 96 -11.34 -1.27 5.03
C LEU A 96 -11.73 -0.51 3.76
N ILE A 97 -10.75 -0.30 2.87
CA ILE A 97 -10.95 0.37 1.58
C ILE A 97 -11.04 -0.65 0.47
N LYS A 98 -10.08 -1.57 0.45
CA LYS A 98 -9.94 -2.56 -0.63
C LYS A 98 -9.58 -3.91 -0.03
N GLU A 99 -10.18 -4.96 -0.56
CA GLU A 99 -9.86 -6.34 -0.22
C GLU A 99 -9.78 -7.17 -1.50
N MET A 100 -8.92 -8.18 -1.47
CA MET A 100 -8.72 -9.11 -2.57
C MET A 100 -8.50 -10.51 -2.01
N PHE A 101 -9.39 -11.43 -2.34
CA PHE A 101 -9.31 -12.81 -1.87
C PHE A 101 -8.22 -13.58 -2.61
N LEU A 102 -7.40 -14.30 -1.85
CA LEU A 102 -6.36 -15.18 -2.40
C LEU A 102 -6.97 -16.37 -3.17
N GLU A 103 -8.24 -16.68 -2.91
CA GLU A 103 -8.99 -17.72 -3.63
C GLU A 103 -9.14 -17.42 -5.12
N ASN A 104 -9.18 -16.15 -5.51
CA ASN A 104 -9.25 -15.73 -6.91
C ASN A 104 -8.05 -16.25 -7.71
N PHE A 105 -6.93 -16.54 -7.04
CA PHE A 105 -5.69 -17.04 -7.65
C PHE A 105 -5.59 -18.58 -7.62
N ALA A 106 -6.59 -19.29 -7.08
CA ALA A 106 -6.54 -20.74 -6.97
C ALA A 106 -6.37 -21.42 -8.35
N GLY A 107 -5.44 -22.36 -8.43
CA GLY A 107 -5.12 -23.09 -9.67
C GLY A 107 -4.32 -22.30 -10.70
N ARG A 108 -3.88 -21.07 -10.40
CA ARG A 108 -2.97 -20.29 -11.25
C ARG A 108 -1.75 -19.82 -10.44
N PRO A 109 -0.55 -19.80 -11.02
CA PRO A 109 0.62 -19.32 -10.31
C PRO A 109 0.51 -17.80 -10.08
N MET A 110 0.50 -17.37 -8.82
CA MET A 110 0.35 -15.96 -8.46
C MET A 110 1.46 -15.06 -9.01
N SER A 111 2.62 -15.64 -9.34
CA SER A 111 3.72 -14.94 -10.02
C SER A 111 3.32 -14.34 -11.37
N GLN A 112 2.32 -14.89 -12.06
CA GLN A 112 1.79 -14.30 -13.30
C GLN A 112 1.00 -13.01 -13.05
N PHE A 113 0.49 -12.84 -11.83
CA PHE A 113 -0.36 -11.72 -11.43
C PHE A 113 0.35 -10.76 -10.49
N LEU A 114 1.65 -10.95 -10.25
CA LEU A 114 2.42 -10.16 -9.31
C LEU A 114 3.59 -9.48 -10.03
N GLU A 115 3.58 -8.15 -10.01
CA GLU A 115 4.64 -7.33 -10.56
C GLU A 115 5.33 -6.57 -9.42
N ALA A 116 6.61 -6.85 -9.18
CA ALA A 116 7.41 -6.12 -8.21
C ALA A 116 8.37 -5.15 -8.93
N LYS A 117 8.18 -3.85 -8.70
CA LYS A 117 8.99 -2.80 -9.33
C LYS A 117 9.74 -1.97 -8.30
N VAL A 118 11.06 -1.85 -8.47
CA VAL A 118 11.87 -0.93 -7.67
C VAL A 118 11.48 0.50 -8.02
N THR A 119 11.06 1.27 -7.02
CA THR A 119 10.62 2.66 -7.18
C THR A 119 11.76 3.64 -6.91
N HIS A 120 12.49 3.42 -5.82
CA HIS A 120 13.64 4.23 -5.41
C HIS A 120 14.49 3.43 -4.41
N GLN A 121 15.64 3.97 -4.01
CA GLN A 121 16.46 3.41 -2.94
C GLN A 121 16.51 4.36 -1.74
N VAL A 122 16.45 3.80 -0.54
CA VAL A 122 16.62 4.51 0.73
C VAL A 122 17.75 3.83 1.49
N ASN A 123 18.82 4.56 1.82
CA ASN A 123 19.99 4.02 2.51
C ASN A 123 20.57 2.76 1.83
N HIS A 124 20.74 2.79 0.50
CA HIS A 124 21.17 1.64 -0.32
C HIS A 124 20.25 0.42 -0.29
N ARG A 125 19.03 0.56 0.24
CA ARG A 125 18.01 -0.50 0.22
C ARG A 125 16.94 -0.17 -0.82
N PRO A 126 16.63 -1.09 -1.74
CA PRO A 126 15.56 -0.89 -2.72
C PRO A 126 14.20 -0.85 -2.02
N ILE A 127 13.39 0.14 -2.41
CA ILE A 127 11.99 0.25 -2.05
C ILE A 127 11.16 -0.16 -3.27
N TYR A 128 10.28 -1.13 -3.06
CA TYR A 128 9.44 -1.74 -4.07
C TYR A 128 8.02 -1.19 -4.03
N THR A 129 7.41 -1.17 -5.20
CA THR A 129 5.96 -1.13 -5.37
C THR A 129 5.56 -2.49 -5.94
N ILE A 130 4.64 -3.18 -5.26
CA ILE A 130 4.09 -4.46 -5.72
C ILE A 130 2.71 -4.20 -6.29
N ARG A 131 2.44 -4.69 -7.50
CA ARG A 131 1.12 -4.68 -8.12
C ARG A 131 0.61 -6.10 -8.19
N VAL A 132 -0.59 -6.32 -7.67
CA VAL A 132 -1.30 -7.60 -7.74
C VAL A 132 -2.52 -7.40 -8.63
N TYR A 133 -2.59 -8.17 -9.71
CA TYR A 133 -3.68 -8.11 -10.68
C TYR A 133 -4.73 -9.16 -10.32
N ASP A 134 -5.98 -8.74 -10.08
CA ASP A 134 -7.05 -9.70 -9.81
C ASP A 134 -7.45 -10.43 -11.10
N PRO A 135 -7.33 -11.77 -11.16
CA PRO A 135 -7.78 -12.53 -12.33
C PRO A 135 -9.31 -12.54 -12.53
N VAL A 136 -10.09 -12.15 -11.51
CA VAL A 136 -11.57 -12.20 -11.54
C VAL A 136 -12.18 -10.81 -11.73
N SER A 137 -11.68 -9.80 -11.00
CA SER A 137 -12.30 -8.47 -10.97
C SER A 137 -11.66 -7.42 -11.91
N ASP A 138 -10.60 -7.78 -12.63
CA ASP A 138 -9.75 -6.86 -13.43
C ASP A 138 -9.22 -5.66 -12.63
N GLU A 139 -9.28 -5.74 -11.30
CA GLU A 139 -8.79 -4.71 -10.42
C GLU A 139 -7.29 -4.89 -10.13
N VAL A 140 -6.57 -3.77 -10.10
CA VAL A 140 -5.16 -3.75 -9.69
C VAL A 140 -5.04 -3.30 -8.24
N PHE A 141 -4.32 -4.07 -7.45
CA PHE A 141 -3.95 -3.74 -6.08
C PHE A 141 -2.51 -3.24 -6.07
N GLU A 142 -2.28 -1.97 -5.74
CA GLU A 142 -0.95 -1.37 -5.76
C GLU A 142 -0.46 -1.11 -4.34
N LEU A 143 0.53 -1.88 -3.89
CA LEU A 143 1.17 -1.73 -2.59
C LEU A 143 2.46 -0.93 -2.71
N LYS A 144 2.50 0.24 -2.05
CA LYS A 144 3.63 1.19 -2.14
C LYS A 144 4.49 1.21 -0.89
N GLY A 145 5.80 1.41 -1.08
CA GLY A 145 6.74 1.62 0.03
C GLY A 145 7.20 0.34 0.71
N LEU A 146 7.30 -0.75 -0.04
CA LEU A 146 7.67 -2.06 0.46
C LEU A 146 9.19 -2.24 0.46
N ASP A 147 9.74 -2.98 1.42
CA ASP A 147 11.15 -3.38 1.41
C ASP A 147 11.33 -4.80 0.86
N SER A 148 12.58 -5.25 0.79
CA SER A 148 12.91 -6.61 0.35
C SER A 148 12.28 -7.72 1.21
N SER A 149 12.10 -7.49 2.52
CA SER A 149 11.42 -8.48 3.37
C SER A 149 9.95 -8.66 2.97
N SER A 150 9.32 -7.58 2.52
CA SER A 150 7.94 -7.57 2.06
C SER A 150 7.80 -8.26 0.70
N THR A 151 8.72 -8.04 -0.23
CA THR A 151 8.70 -8.75 -1.52
C THR A 151 8.83 -10.26 -1.32
N HIS A 152 9.72 -10.70 -0.42
CA HIS A 152 9.85 -12.13 -0.09
C HIS A 152 8.58 -12.72 0.54
N ALA A 153 7.84 -11.95 1.35
CA ALA A 153 6.57 -12.40 1.89
C ALA A 153 5.55 -12.65 0.77
N PHE A 154 5.49 -11.76 -0.23
CA PHE A 154 4.62 -11.90 -1.40
C PHE A 154 5.06 -13.00 -2.38
N GLU A 155 6.36 -13.19 -2.56
CA GLU A 155 6.90 -14.31 -3.36
C GLU A 155 6.52 -15.67 -2.76
N ARG A 156 6.52 -15.81 -1.42
CA ARG A 156 6.08 -17.04 -0.75
C ARG A 156 4.61 -17.37 -0.98
N ILE A 157 3.74 -16.37 -1.13
CA ILE A 157 2.33 -16.61 -1.48
C ILE A 157 2.23 -17.25 -2.87
N GLY A 158 3.10 -16.85 -3.80
CA GLY A 158 3.10 -17.42 -5.15
C GLY A 158 3.68 -18.83 -5.26
N GLN A 159 4.21 -19.39 -4.17
CA GLN A 159 4.62 -20.78 -4.13
C GLN A 159 3.39 -21.67 -3.88
N ILE A 160 3.33 -22.79 -4.59
CA ILE A 160 2.31 -23.81 -4.42
C ILE A 160 2.90 -24.89 -3.51
N THR A 161 2.16 -25.27 -2.47
CA THR A 161 2.49 -26.37 -1.57
C THR A 161 1.46 -27.47 -1.74
N GLU A 162 1.91 -28.61 -2.25
CA GLU A 162 1.08 -29.80 -2.43
C GLU A 162 0.81 -30.45 -1.07
N CYS A 163 -0.46 -30.76 -0.78
CA CYS A 163 -0.82 -31.47 0.44
C CYS A 163 -0.32 -32.92 0.39
N PRO A 164 0.42 -33.41 1.39
CA PRO A 164 0.94 -34.78 1.39
C PRO A 164 -0.17 -35.85 1.48
N TYR A 165 -1.36 -35.48 2.00
CA TYR A 165 -2.46 -36.40 2.23
C TYR A 165 -3.39 -36.56 1.02
N CYS A 166 -3.76 -35.45 0.38
CA CYS A 166 -4.73 -35.47 -0.71
C CYS A 166 -4.19 -34.96 -2.05
N ARG A 167 -2.89 -34.63 -2.12
CA ARG A 167 -2.22 -34.12 -3.33
C ARG A 167 -2.88 -32.90 -3.96
N PHE A 168 -3.56 -32.11 -3.11
CA PHE A 168 -4.20 -30.88 -3.54
C PHE A 168 -3.19 -29.74 -3.42
N ASP A 169 -3.14 -28.90 -4.44
CA ASP A 169 -2.28 -27.73 -4.50
C ASP A 169 -2.83 -26.61 -3.62
N ASN A 170 -2.09 -26.24 -2.57
CA ASN A 170 -2.43 -25.13 -1.68
C ASN A 170 -1.48 -23.98 -1.89
N ILE A 171 -1.88 -22.80 -1.41
CA ILE A 171 -1.02 -21.62 -1.38
C ILE A 171 0.05 -21.86 -0.32
N GLY A 172 1.31 -21.48 -0.58
CA GLY A 172 2.45 -21.81 0.28
C GLY A 172 2.47 -21.13 1.66
N ILE A 173 1.51 -20.23 1.92
CA ILE A 173 1.29 -19.62 3.23
C ILE A 173 0.10 -20.25 3.99
N SER A 174 -0.58 -21.23 3.40
CA SER A 174 -1.70 -21.93 4.03
C SER A 174 -1.18 -22.91 5.08
N THR A 175 -1.69 -22.83 6.31
CA THR A 175 -1.37 -23.77 7.39
C THR A 175 -2.19 -25.05 7.31
N GLU A 176 -3.31 -25.02 6.59
CA GLU A 176 -4.24 -26.12 6.44
C GLU A 176 -4.57 -26.35 4.97
N CYS A 177 -4.79 -27.61 4.59
CA CYS A 177 -5.19 -27.96 3.25
C CYS A 177 -6.66 -27.63 3.03
N LYS A 178 -6.97 -26.87 1.96
CA LYS A 178 -8.35 -26.51 1.61
C LYS A 178 -9.24 -27.72 1.30
N ASN A 179 -8.68 -28.79 0.77
CA ASN A 179 -9.45 -29.95 0.35
C ASN A 179 -9.74 -30.93 1.49
N CYS A 180 -8.78 -31.17 2.38
CA CYS A 180 -8.88 -32.20 3.41
C CYS A 180 -8.76 -31.70 4.86
N GLY A 181 -8.48 -30.41 5.07
CA GLY A 181 -8.30 -29.82 6.41
C GLY A 181 -7.04 -30.27 7.14
N ALA A 182 -6.15 -31.02 6.49
CA ALA A 182 -4.90 -31.48 7.09
C ALA A 182 -3.89 -30.34 7.23
N THR A 183 -3.10 -30.34 8.30
CA THR A 183 -2.02 -29.38 8.51
C THR A 183 -0.91 -29.56 7.48
N LEU A 184 -0.47 -28.46 6.85
CA LEU A 184 0.55 -28.41 5.79
C LEU A 184 1.95 -28.07 6.32
#